data_AF-A0A7V9USB8-F1
#
_entry.id   AF-A0A7V9USB8-F1
#
_cell.length_a   1.000
_cell.length_b   1.000
_cell.length_c   1.000
_cell.angle_alpha   90.00
_cell.angle_beta   90.00
_cell.angle_gamma   90.00
#
_symmetry.space_group_name_H-M   'P 1'
#
loop_
_entity.id
_entity.type
_entity.pdbx_description
1 polymer ?
#
loop_
_entity_poly.entity_id
_entity_poly.type
_entity_poly.pdbx_seq_one_letter_code
_entity_poly.pdbx_strand_id
1 'polypeptide(L)'
;MVLTQTEAQHIIRKLGESGIPPTRNLEAYTVGIDSILGTLKDEYLGGYLRDGGSSFKLVVGEYGSGKSHFLYRLRDLAWELGYVVSRTELSPKECPYDNQLKVYQAVVNNLIYHSPNADSADTNGLEAFLENHLFQTLKTLGVENAKTSVGLDVRVNLWLDTVLRFNIESPSFRHAVYYYFRAVAEENEADKRVIGAWLRGESVVLKDVRAFSITEKLDKTVAFKMMRSLAQAVHELGYAGLVLLFDEGDRMVSIG
;
A
#
# COMPACT_ATOMS: atom_id res chain seq x y z
N MET A 1 -23.92 4.05 14.63
CA MET A 1 -23.01 3.54 15.69
C MET A 1 -23.14 4.46 16.90
N VAL A 2 -23.33 3.94 18.13
CA VAL A 2 -23.43 4.78 19.33
C VAL A 2 -22.02 4.95 19.91
N LEU A 3 -21.45 6.16 19.78
CA LEU A 3 -20.16 6.49 20.38
C LEU A 3 -20.25 6.46 21.90
N THR A 4 -19.21 5.96 22.57
CA THR A 4 -19.06 6.15 24.01
C THR A 4 -18.67 7.60 24.33
N GLN A 5 -19.03 8.09 25.53
CA GLN A 5 -18.71 9.45 25.96
C GLN A 5 -17.20 9.73 25.94
N THR A 6 -16.39 8.71 26.25
CA THR A 6 -14.93 8.78 26.24
C THR A 6 -14.36 8.94 24.83
N GLU A 7 -14.90 8.20 23.85
CA GLU A 7 -14.50 8.33 22.44
C GLU A 7 -14.89 9.71 21.87
N ALA A 8 -16.09 10.20 22.20
CA ALA A 8 -16.54 11.53 21.80
C ALA A 8 -15.65 12.65 22.38
N GLN A 9 -15.29 12.55 23.66
CA GLN A 9 -14.36 13.51 24.29
C GLN A 9 -12.96 13.46 23.67
N HIS A 10 -12.46 12.27 23.31
CA HIS A 10 -11.18 12.10 22.64
C HIS A 10 -11.18 12.72 21.23
N ILE A 11 -12.27 12.53 20.48
CA ILE A 11 -12.48 13.16 19.16
C ILE A 11 -12.47 14.70 19.28
N ILE A 12 -13.28 15.26 20.20
CA ILE A 12 -13.38 16.72 20.40
C ILE A 12 -12.03 17.31 20.79
N ARG A 13 -11.30 16.64 21.68
CA ARG A 13 -10.00 17.15 22.17
C ARG A 13 -8.93 17.14 21.08
N LYS A 14 -8.85 16.06 20.27
CA LYS A 14 -7.93 15.99 19.12
C LYS A 14 -8.25 17.04 18.05
N LEU A 15 -9.53 17.24 17.74
CA LEU A 15 -9.98 18.28 16.81
C LEU A 15 -9.68 19.68 17.34
N GLY A 16 -9.89 19.92 18.64
CA GLY A 16 -9.61 21.22 19.27
C GLY A 16 -8.12 21.56 19.39
N GLU A 17 -7.24 20.57 19.54
CA GLU A 17 -5.80 20.78 19.68
C GLU A 17 -5.06 20.86 18.34
N SER A 18 -5.46 20.08 17.34
CA SER A 18 -4.70 19.94 16.09
C SER A 18 -5.49 20.24 14.82
N GLY A 19 -6.83 20.37 14.90
CA GLY A 19 -7.70 20.42 13.71
C GLY A 19 -7.75 19.12 12.91
N ILE A 20 -6.98 18.09 13.30
CA ILE A 20 -6.86 16.81 12.61
C ILE A 20 -7.70 15.77 13.36
N PRO A 21 -8.70 15.14 12.72
CA PRO A 21 -9.50 14.11 13.36
C PRO A 21 -8.66 12.86 13.68
N PRO A 22 -9.02 12.11 14.74
CA PRO A 22 -8.40 10.81 15.03
C PRO A 22 -8.63 9.80 13.90
N THR A 23 -7.70 8.85 13.73
CA THR A 23 -7.68 7.86 12.63
C THR A 23 -8.78 6.80 12.68
N ARG A 24 -9.60 6.77 13.74
CA ARG A 24 -10.71 5.84 13.99
C ARG A 24 -11.98 6.60 14.39
N ASN A 25 -13.16 6.02 14.13
CA ASN A 25 -14.49 6.57 14.46
C ASN A 25 -14.85 7.88 13.73
N LEU A 26 -14.42 8.04 12.47
CA LEU A 26 -14.71 9.21 11.64
C LEU A 26 -16.20 9.33 11.24
N GLU A 27 -16.97 8.24 11.36
CA GLU A 27 -18.37 8.17 10.96
C GLU A 27 -19.31 9.06 11.77
N ALA A 28 -18.96 9.33 13.03
CA ALA A 28 -19.87 9.99 13.96
C ALA A 28 -20.05 11.50 13.75
N TYR A 29 -19.26 12.12 12.87
CA TYR A 29 -19.27 13.56 12.61
C TYR A 29 -19.08 13.92 11.13
N THR A 30 -19.17 12.93 10.22
CA THR A 30 -19.15 13.19 8.78
C THR A 30 -20.54 13.69 8.35
N VAL A 31 -20.63 14.86 7.71
CA VAL A 31 -21.86 15.39 7.10
C VAL A 31 -21.53 15.88 5.68
N GLY A 32 -22.36 15.54 4.70
CA GLY A 32 -22.29 16.11 3.34
C GLY A 32 -21.27 15.48 2.38
N ILE A 33 -20.55 14.44 2.80
CA ILE A 33 -19.57 13.72 1.98
C ILE A 33 -20.14 12.40 1.44
N ASP A 34 -21.23 11.90 2.03
CA ASP A 34 -21.77 10.57 1.73
C ASP A 34 -22.22 10.42 0.28
N SER A 35 -22.72 11.48 -0.36
CA SER A 35 -23.07 11.45 -1.79
C SER A 35 -21.83 11.27 -2.67
N ILE A 36 -20.74 11.98 -2.38
CA ILE A 36 -19.48 11.89 -3.13
C ILE A 36 -18.84 10.51 -2.94
N LEU A 37 -18.79 10.02 -1.70
CA LEU A 37 -18.28 8.68 -1.41
C LEU A 37 -19.17 7.59 -2.03
N GLY A 38 -20.49 7.77 -2.04
CA GLY A 38 -21.43 6.90 -2.74
C GLY A 38 -21.15 6.81 -4.23
N THR A 39 -20.97 7.95 -4.89
CA THR A 39 -20.57 7.97 -6.32
C THR A 39 -19.22 7.29 -6.54
N LEU A 40 -18.21 7.56 -5.71
CA LEU A 40 -16.89 6.91 -5.82
C LEU A 40 -16.98 5.40 -5.58
N LYS A 41 -17.85 4.96 -4.67
CA LYS A 41 -18.14 3.55 -4.43
C LYS A 41 -18.77 2.90 -5.66
N ASP A 42 -19.89 3.44 -6.12
CA ASP A 42 -20.74 2.76 -7.09
C ASP A 42 -20.19 2.87 -8.52
N GLU A 43 -19.60 4.01 -8.90
CA GLU A 43 -19.12 4.22 -10.27
C GLU A 43 -17.66 3.80 -10.48
N TYR A 44 -16.84 3.79 -9.43
CA TYR A 44 -15.38 3.57 -9.55
C TYR A 44 -14.91 2.34 -8.78
N LEU A 45 -14.93 2.39 -7.44
CA LEU A 45 -14.29 1.37 -6.59
C LEU A 45 -15.02 0.01 -6.66
N GLY A 46 -16.35 0.01 -6.76
CA GLY A 46 -17.17 -1.21 -6.83
C GLY A 46 -17.25 -1.85 -8.23
N GLY A 47 -16.82 -1.13 -9.27
CA GLY A 47 -16.96 -1.55 -10.67
C GLY A 47 -15.67 -1.34 -11.46
N TYR A 48 -15.63 -0.32 -12.32
CA TYR A 48 -14.58 -0.10 -13.34
C TYR A 48 -13.13 -0.28 -12.86
N LEU A 49 -12.79 0.18 -11.64
CA LEU A 49 -11.42 0.03 -11.12
C LEU A 49 -11.07 -1.41 -10.74
N ARG A 50 -12.06 -2.18 -10.25
CA ARG A 50 -11.88 -3.58 -9.89
C ARG A 50 -11.63 -4.46 -11.13
N ASP A 51 -12.15 -4.05 -12.28
CA ASP A 51 -11.97 -4.74 -13.57
C ASP A 51 -10.66 -4.37 -14.28
N GLY A 52 -9.73 -3.70 -13.57
CA GLY A 52 -8.42 -3.31 -14.11
C GLY A 52 -8.36 -1.91 -14.71
N GLY A 53 -9.42 -1.11 -14.53
CA GLY A 53 -9.45 0.30 -14.91
C GLY A 53 -8.53 1.17 -14.04
N SER A 54 -8.26 2.39 -14.50
CA SER A 54 -7.56 3.41 -13.70
C SER A 54 -8.26 4.76 -13.80
N SER A 55 -8.23 5.52 -12.71
CA SER A 55 -8.80 6.87 -12.64
C SER A 55 -7.95 7.75 -11.73
N PHE A 56 -7.92 9.04 -12.03
CA PHE A 56 -7.32 10.09 -11.21
C PHE A 56 -8.40 11.10 -10.81
N LYS A 57 -8.36 11.57 -9.56
CA LYS A 57 -9.29 12.56 -9.02
C LYS A 57 -8.51 13.64 -8.26
N LEU A 58 -8.93 14.89 -8.43
CA LEU A 58 -8.40 16.04 -7.68
C LEU A 58 -9.49 16.55 -6.74
N VAL A 59 -9.19 16.61 -5.45
CA VAL A 59 -10.11 17.13 -4.44
C VAL A 59 -9.73 18.58 -4.14
N VAL A 60 -10.56 19.52 -4.60
CA VAL A 60 -10.34 20.96 -4.43
C VAL A 60 -11.28 21.49 -3.36
N GLY A 61 -10.75 22.28 -2.42
CA GLY A 61 -11.53 22.91 -1.36
C GLY A 61 -10.68 23.87 -0.53
N GLU A 62 -11.34 24.78 0.19
CA GLU A 62 -10.68 25.75 1.06
C GLU A 62 -9.91 25.09 2.22
N TYR A 63 -9.01 25.83 2.85
CA TYR A 63 -8.33 25.33 4.06
C TYR A 63 -9.35 25.02 5.15
N GLY A 64 -9.17 23.90 5.86
CA GLY A 64 -10.13 23.45 6.87
C GLY A 64 -11.44 22.87 6.32
N SER A 65 -11.63 22.76 5.00
CA SER A 65 -12.85 22.21 4.38
C SER A 65 -13.04 20.69 4.55
N GLY A 66 -12.20 20.01 5.34
CA GLY A 66 -12.28 18.58 5.57
C GLY A 66 -11.62 17.69 4.50
N LYS A 67 -10.68 18.18 3.69
CA LYS A 67 -10.00 17.37 2.65
C LYS A 67 -9.28 16.15 3.21
N SER A 68 -8.49 16.32 4.26
CA SER A 68 -7.79 15.19 4.90
C SER A 68 -8.79 14.21 5.53
N HIS A 69 -9.89 14.72 6.09
CA HIS A 69 -11.01 13.89 6.58
C HIS A 69 -11.66 13.08 5.46
N PHE A 70 -11.89 13.71 4.31
CA PHE A 70 -12.38 13.03 3.11
C PHE A 70 -11.44 11.91 2.66
N LEU A 71 -10.13 12.15 2.62
CA LEU A 71 -9.14 11.11 2.26
C LEU A 71 -9.15 9.95 3.28
N TYR A 72 -9.35 10.21 4.57
CA TYR A 72 -9.50 9.14 5.56
C TYR A 72 -10.77 8.31 5.32
N ARG A 73 -11.90 8.95 5.02
CA ARG A 73 -13.12 8.20 4.69
C ARG A 73 -13.00 7.39 3.40
N LEU A 74 -12.32 7.94 2.39
CA LEU A 74 -12.07 7.24 1.13
C LEU A 74 -11.13 6.03 1.33
N ARG A 75 -10.12 6.14 2.20
CA ARG A 75 -9.27 5.03 2.61
C ARG A 75 -10.08 3.91 3.24
N ASP A 76 -10.94 4.25 4.22
CA ASP A 76 -11.74 3.26 4.93
C ASP A 76 -12.68 2.52 3.96
N LEU A 77 -13.33 3.26 3.06
CA LEU A 77 -14.15 2.70 1.99
C LEU A 77 -13.34 1.81 1.03
N ALA A 78 -12.12 2.20 0.68
CA ALA A 78 -11.25 1.40 -0.18
C ALA A 78 -10.90 0.06 0.49
N TRP A 79 -10.59 0.06 1.79
CA TRP A 79 -10.34 -1.16 2.55
C TRP A 79 -11.56 -2.07 2.65
N GLU A 80 -12.75 -1.51 2.91
CA GLU A 80 -14.02 -2.28 2.92
C GLU A 80 -14.26 -3.00 1.58
N LEU A 81 -13.79 -2.43 0.48
CA LEU A 81 -13.92 -2.99 -0.87
C LEU A 81 -12.71 -3.86 -1.29
N GLY A 82 -11.75 -4.09 -0.39
CA GLY A 82 -10.60 -4.98 -0.62
C GLY A 82 -9.45 -4.35 -1.41
N TYR A 83 -9.34 -3.02 -1.45
CA TYR A 83 -8.20 -2.32 -2.03
C TYR A 83 -7.06 -2.18 -1.04
N VAL A 84 -5.82 -2.17 -1.56
CA VAL A 84 -4.65 -1.71 -0.81
C VAL A 84 -4.55 -0.20 -0.94
N VAL A 85 -4.18 0.48 0.13
CA VAL A 85 -4.08 1.95 0.15
C VAL A 85 -2.65 2.37 0.45
N SER A 86 -2.14 3.35 -0.28
CA SER A 86 -0.96 4.13 0.13
C SER A 86 -1.37 5.55 0.44
N ARG A 87 -1.01 6.07 1.61
CA ARG A 87 -1.25 7.47 1.97
C ARG A 87 0.09 8.21 2.07
N THR A 88 0.35 9.11 1.14
CA THR A 88 1.63 9.82 1.04
C THR A 88 1.41 11.32 1.16
N GLU A 89 2.20 11.99 2.00
CA GLU A 89 2.21 13.44 2.04
C GLU A 89 3.01 14.02 0.88
N LEU A 90 2.40 14.98 0.21
CA LEU A 90 2.99 15.76 -0.87
C LEU A 90 3.82 16.85 -0.24
N SER A 91 5.12 16.59 -0.10
CA SER A 91 6.08 17.62 0.26
C SER A 91 7.28 17.58 -0.70
N PRO A 92 7.96 18.72 -0.95
CA PRO A 92 9.19 18.74 -1.72
C PRO A 92 10.29 17.80 -1.16
N LYS A 93 10.20 17.45 0.12
CA LYS A 93 11.13 16.54 0.80
C LYS A 93 10.74 15.07 0.60
N GLU A 94 9.46 14.72 0.74
CA GLU A 94 8.99 13.34 0.76
C GLU A 94 8.49 12.86 -0.61
N CYS A 95 7.85 13.72 -1.40
CA CYS A 95 7.27 13.38 -2.71
C CYS A 95 7.49 14.51 -3.74
N PRO A 96 8.75 14.78 -4.15
CA PRO A 96 9.02 15.78 -5.18
C PRO A 96 8.54 15.31 -6.56
N TYR A 97 7.58 16.04 -7.13
CA TYR A 97 6.95 15.72 -8.41
C TYR A 97 7.91 15.66 -9.62
N ASP A 98 9.05 16.35 -9.54
CA ASP A 98 10.10 16.33 -10.58
C ASP A 98 10.98 15.07 -10.53
N ASN A 99 10.77 14.21 -9.53
CA ASN A 99 11.47 12.94 -9.37
C ASN A 99 10.50 11.77 -9.17
N GLN A 100 10.11 11.17 -10.29
CA GLN A 100 9.20 10.02 -10.36
C GLN A 100 9.67 8.84 -9.49
N LEU A 101 10.99 8.61 -9.35
CA LEU A 101 11.52 7.54 -8.50
C LEU A 101 11.26 7.81 -7.01
N LYS A 102 11.35 9.08 -6.57
CA LYS A 102 11.02 9.45 -5.19
C LYS A 102 9.53 9.34 -4.91
N VAL A 103 8.68 9.69 -5.88
CA VAL A 103 7.22 9.45 -5.76
C VAL A 103 6.94 7.96 -5.57
N TYR A 104 7.59 7.10 -6.36
CA TYR A 104 7.48 5.66 -6.20
C TYR A 104 7.93 5.19 -4.81
N GLN A 105 9.12 5.60 -4.36
CA GLN A 105 9.65 5.31 -3.03
C GLN A 105 8.68 5.74 -1.92
N ALA A 106 8.11 6.94 -2.03
CA ALA A 106 7.16 7.47 -1.07
C ALA A 106 5.86 6.64 -1.02
N VAL A 107 5.36 6.19 -2.17
CA VAL A 107 4.20 5.29 -2.23
C VAL A 107 4.51 3.94 -1.59
N VAL A 108 5.59 3.26 -1.99
CA VAL A 108 5.89 1.92 -1.46
C VAL A 108 6.20 1.93 0.02
N ASN A 109 6.78 3.01 0.55
CA ASN A 109 7.05 3.15 1.99
C ASN A 109 5.79 3.45 2.81
N ASN A 110 4.74 4.00 2.19
CA ASN A 110 3.49 4.36 2.84
C ASN A 110 2.30 3.47 2.45
N LEU A 111 2.55 2.33 1.78
CA LEU A 111 1.55 1.28 1.59
C LEU A 111 1.08 0.80 2.96
N ILE A 112 -0.23 0.68 3.14
CA ILE A 112 -0.84 0.26 4.38
C ILE A 112 -1.46 -1.12 4.16
N TYR A 113 -0.94 -2.11 4.87
CA TYR A 113 -1.62 -3.39 5.00
C TYR A 113 -2.66 -3.30 6.11
N HIS A 114 -3.92 -3.30 5.71
CA HIS A 114 -5.06 -3.34 6.61
C HIS A 114 -5.58 -4.77 6.73
N SER A 115 -5.45 -5.34 7.93
CA SER A 115 -6.00 -6.66 8.22
C SER A 115 -7.47 -6.51 8.63
N PRO A 116 -8.41 -7.24 8.00
CA PRO A 116 -9.81 -7.22 8.41
C PRO A 116 -10.04 -7.86 9.79
N ASN A 117 -9.04 -8.54 10.36
CA ASN A 117 -9.10 -9.06 11.73
C ASN A 117 -8.71 -7.95 12.71
N ALA A 118 -9.67 -7.49 13.52
CA ALA A 118 -9.59 -6.30 14.38
C ALA A 118 -8.42 -6.28 15.39
N ASP A 119 -7.76 -7.42 15.64
CA ASP A 119 -6.72 -7.58 16.66
C ASP A 119 -5.30 -7.25 16.18
N SER A 120 -5.08 -7.11 14.88
CA SER A 120 -3.76 -6.73 14.32
C SER A 120 -3.72 -5.25 13.96
N ALA A 121 -2.69 -4.54 14.43
CA ALA A 121 -2.43 -3.16 14.04
C ALA A 121 -2.09 -3.07 12.54
N ASP A 122 -2.47 -1.96 11.92
CA ASP A 122 -2.05 -1.66 10.55
C ASP A 122 -0.52 -1.59 10.48
N THR A 123 0.05 -2.13 9.40
CA THR A 123 1.50 -2.07 9.15
C THR A 123 1.77 -1.31 7.86
N ASN A 124 2.91 -0.60 7.84
CA ASN A 124 3.28 0.26 6.74
C ASN A 124 4.48 -0.29 5.96
N GLY A 125 4.49 -0.03 4.66
CA GLY A 125 5.56 -0.36 3.74
C GLY A 125 5.28 -1.60 2.90
N LEU A 126 5.88 -1.63 1.71
CA LEU A 126 5.75 -2.73 0.75
C LEU A 126 6.22 -4.06 1.33
N GLU A 127 7.32 -4.08 2.07
CA GLU A 127 7.82 -5.30 2.71
C GLU A 127 6.81 -5.85 3.72
N ALA A 128 6.30 -5.01 4.61
CA ALA A 128 5.27 -5.41 5.56
C ALA A 128 4.01 -5.92 4.85
N PHE A 129 3.58 -5.26 3.78
CA PHE A 129 2.46 -5.72 2.96
C PHE A 129 2.69 -7.12 2.37
N LEU A 130 3.85 -7.36 1.76
CA LEU A 130 4.20 -8.65 1.17
C LEU A 130 4.30 -9.74 2.26
N GLU A 131 5.01 -9.48 3.35
CA GLU A 131 5.15 -10.43 4.45
C GLU A 131 3.79 -10.81 5.05
N ASN A 132 2.93 -9.84 5.34
CA ASN A 132 1.59 -10.12 5.85
C ASN A 132 0.74 -10.92 4.86
N HIS A 133 0.79 -10.58 3.56
CA HIS A 133 0.09 -11.34 2.53
C HIS A 133 0.59 -12.79 2.46
N LEU A 134 1.91 -13.01 2.56
CA LEU A 134 2.49 -14.35 2.62
C LEU A 134 1.99 -15.10 3.85
N PHE A 135 2.00 -14.50 5.04
CA PHE A 135 1.51 -15.15 6.25
C PHE A 135 0.03 -15.54 6.16
N GLN A 136 -0.82 -14.68 5.60
CA GLN A 136 -2.23 -15.03 5.34
C GLN A 136 -2.37 -16.17 4.34
N THR A 137 -1.51 -16.18 3.31
CA THR A 137 -1.48 -17.24 2.31
C THR A 137 -1.08 -18.57 2.95
N LEU A 138 -0.01 -18.60 3.76
CA LEU A 138 0.42 -19.80 4.48
C LEU A 138 -0.70 -20.36 5.37
N LYS A 139 -1.40 -19.49 6.10
CA LYS A 139 -2.57 -19.85 6.90
C LYS A 139 -3.68 -20.46 6.04
N THR A 140 -3.97 -19.87 4.88
CA THR A 140 -4.99 -20.36 3.94
C THR A 140 -4.62 -21.71 3.34
N LEU A 141 -3.32 -21.95 3.08
CA LEU A 141 -2.79 -23.22 2.60
C LEU A 141 -2.69 -24.31 3.70
N GLY A 142 -2.95 -23.95 4.96
CA GLY A 142 -2.78 -24.85 6.11
C GLY A 142 -1.30 -25.24 6.33
N VAL A 143 -0.38 -24.30 6.11
CA VAL A 143 1.07 -24.47 6.29
C VAL A 143 1.49 -23.73 7.55
N GLU A 144 1.94 -24.44 8.58
CA GLU A 144 2.45 -23.83 9.81
C GLU A 144 3.87 -23.29 9.63
N ASN A 145 4.75 -24.08 8.99
CA ASN A 145 6.12 -23.72 8.69
C ASN A 145 6.36 -23.81 7.19
N ALA A 146 6.69 -22.70 6.56
CA ALA A 146 6.95 -22.66 5.11
C ALA A 146 8.19 -23.49 4.73
N LYS A 147 9.18 -23.55 5.63
CA LYS A 147 10.42 -24.32 5.48
C LYS A 147 10.33 -25.63 6.25
N THR A 148 10.66 -26.71 5.56
CA THR A 148 10.77 -28.08 6.09
C THR A 148 12.23 -28.53 6.09
N SER A 149 12.50 -29.72 6.64
CA SER A 149 13.86 -30.29 6.66
C SER A 149 14.46 -30.56 5.27
N VAL A 150 13.63 -30.65 4.22
CA VAL A 150 14.04 -30.96 2.84
C VAL A 150 13.94 -29.75 1.91
N GLY A 151 13.58 -28.57 2.42
CA GLY A 151 13.35 -27.35 1.63
C GLY A 151 11.97 -26.74 1.89
N LEU A 152 11.48 -25.89 1.00
CA LEU A 152 10.14 -25.31 1.11
C LEU A 152 9.03 -26.37 0.99
N ASP A 153 7.95 -26.19 1.74
CA ASP A 153 6.72 -27.00 1.61
C ASP A 153 6.21 -26.95 0.17
N VAL A 154 5.77 -28.10 -0.35
CA VAL A 154 5.32 -28.24 -1.75
C VAL A 154 4.18 -27.28 -2.10
N ARG A 155 3.27 -26.99 -1.16
CA ARG A 155 2.15 -26.05 -1.37
C ARG A 155 2.66 -24.62 -1.51
N VAL A 156 3.70 -24.27 -0.74
CA VAL A 156 4.35 -22.96 -0.83
C VAL A 156 5.06 -22.82 -2.16
N ASN A 157 5.81 -23.83 -2.61
CA ASN A 157 6.43 -23.82 -3.93
C ASN A 157 5.40 -23.67 -5.06
N LEU A 158 4.32 -24.44 -5.02
CA LEU A 158 3.26 -24.36 -6.02
C LEU A 158 2.58 -22.98 -6.05
N TRP A 159 2.38 -22.37 -4.88
CA TRP A 159 1.87 -21.00 -4.81
C TRP A 159 2.88 -19.99 -5.36
N LEU A 160 4.16 -20.08 -4.98
CA LEU A 160 5.22 -19.23 -5.53
C LEU A 160 5.30 -19.33 -7.06
N ASP A 161 5.12 -20.52 -7.64
CA ASP A 161 5.09 -20.72 -9.10
C ASP A 161 3.95 -19.96 -9.78
N THR A 162 2.85 -19.65 -9.06
CA THR A 162 1.78 -18.79 -9.58
C THR A 162 2.21 -17.33 -9.70
N VAL A 163 3.07 -16.85 -8.79
CA VAL A 163 3.62 -15.47 -8.82
C VAL A 163 4.43 -15.23 -10.09
N LEU A 164 5.15 -16.24 -10.57
CA LEU A 164 5.90 -16.16 -11.83
C LEU A 164 5.01 -16.00 -13.07
N ARG A 165 3.70 -16.28 -12.96
CA ARG A 165 2.71 -16.19 -14.04
C ARG A 165 1.92 -14.87 -14.03
N PHE A 166 2.08 -14.04 -13.01
CA PHE A 166 1.39 -12.74 -12.90
C PHE A 166 1.60 -11.88 -14.15
N ASN A 167 0.54 -11.22 -14.62
CA ASN A 167 0.58 -10.31 -15.76
C ASN A 167 1.07 -8.92 -15.33
N ILE A 168 2.38 -8.83 -15.08
CA ILE A 168 3.07 -7.62 -14.64
C ILE A 168 3.96 -7.08 -15.76
N GLU A 169 3.92 -5.76 -15.97
CA GLU A 169 4.66 -5.08 -17.03
C GLU A 169 6.18 -5.25 -16.93
N SER A 170 6.76 -5.15 -15.72
CA SER A 170 8.18 -5.41 -15.49
C SER A 170 8.41 -6.88 -15.08
N PRO A 171 9.11 -7.68 -15.92
CA PRO A 171 9.54 -9.01 -15.52
C PRO A 171 10.49 -8.98 -14.33
N SER A 172 11.36 -7.96 -14.22
CA SER A 172 12.24 -7.79 -13.05
C SER A 172 11.43 -7.58 -11.78
N PHE A 173 10.33 -6.81 -11.84
CA PHE A 173 9.44 -6.62 -10.69
C PHE A 173 8.76 -7.92 -10.28
N ARG A 174 8.23 -8.68 -11.25
CA ARG A 174 7.62 -10.00 -10.97
C ARG A 174 8.60 -10.97 -10.31
N HIS A 175 9.83 -11.06 -10.83
CA HIS A 175 10.86 -11.91 -10.22
C HIS A 175 11.27 -11.40 -8.83
N ALA A 176 11.37 -10.09 -8.64
CA ALA A 176 11.67 -9.53 -7.32
C ALA A 176 10.60 -9.89 -6.30
N VAL A 177 9.31 -9.79 -6.64
CA VAL A 177 8.22 -10.24 -5.74
C VAL A 177 8.31 -11.74 -5.45
N TYR A 178 8.51 -12.57 -6.49
CA TYR A 178 8.67 -14.03 -6.32
C TYR A 178 9.85 -14.39 -5.39
N TYR A 179 11.04 -13.85 -5.66
CA TYR A 179 12.23 -14.17 -4.86
C TYR A 179 12.18 -13.51 -3.48
N TYR A 180 11.49 -12.38 -3.32
CA TYR A 180 11.25 -11.80 -1.99
C TYR A 180 10.37 -12.73 -1.14
N PHE A 181 9.23 -13.21 -1.66
CA PHE A 181 8.41 -14.18 -0.94
C PHE A 181 9.16 -15.46 -0.64
N ARG A 182 9.95 -15.95 -1.60
CA ARG A 182 10.79 -17.13 -1.40
C ARG A 182 11.82 -16.91 -0.29
N ALA A 183 12.50 -15.76 -0.28
CA ALA A 183 13.48 -15.42 0.75
C ALA A 183 12.85 -15.34 2.14
N VAL A 184 11.65 -14.76 2.26
CA VAL A 184 10.89 -14.75 3.53
C VAL A 184 10.51 -16.17 3.95
N ALA A 185 9.99 -16.99 3.03
CA ALA A 185 9.60 -18.37 3.31
C ALA A 185 10.79 -19.27 3.68
N GLU A 186 11.97 -19.02 3.13
CA GLU A 186 13.22 -19.75 3.43
C GLU A 186 13.97 -19.20 4.65
N GLU A 187 13.48 -18.11 5.26
CA GLU A 187 14.14 -17.35 6.34
C GLU A 187 15.55 -16.86 5.93
N ASN A 188 15.70 -16.46 4.66
CA ASN A 188 16.95 -15.95 4.12
C ASN A 188 16.98 -14.41 4.16
N GLU A 189 17.47 -13.88 5.28
CA GLU A 189 17.55 -12.44 5.53
C GLU A 189 18.47 -11.67 4.56
N ALA A 190 19.50 -12.33 4.01
CA ALA A 190 20.43 -11.68 3.09
C ALA A 190 19.73 -11.35 1.76
N ASP A 191 19.02 -12.33 1.20
CA ASP A 191 18.29 -12.19 -0.06
C ASP A 191 17.07 -11.28 0.13
N LYS A 192 16.33 -11.47 1.23
CA LYS A 192 15.22 -10.59 1.61
C LYS A 192 15.64 -9.12 1.60
N ARG A 193 16.75 -8.80 2.26
CA ARG A 193 17.25 -7.42 2.38
C ARG A 193 17.62 -6.80 1.04
N VAL A 194 18.34 -7.51 0.17
CA VAL A 194 18.80 -6.94 -1.11
C VAL A 194 17.66 -6.81 -2.12
N ILE A 195 16.75 -7.78 -2.18
CA ILE A 195 15.59 -7.75 -3.07
C ILE A 195 14.59 -6.70 -2.59
N GLY A 196 14.34 -6.64 -1.29
CA GLY A 196 13.46 -5.66 -0.65
C GLY A 196 13.92 -4.22 -0.88
N ALA A 197 15.23 -3.96 -0.80
CA ALA A 197 15.81 -2.67 -1.17
C ALA A 197 15.52 -2.30 -2.64
N TRP A 198 15.68 -3.24 -3.58
CA TRP A 198 15.34 -3.00 -4.99
C TRP A 198 13.83 -2.75 -5.19
N LEU A 199 12.97 -3.55 -4.53
CA LEU A 199 11.51 -3.35 -4.57
C LEU A 199 11.10 -1.99 -4.01
N ARG A 200 11.78 -1.47 -3.00
CA ARG A 200 11.55 -0.11 -2.49
C ARG A 200 12.04 0.99 -3.43
N GLY A 201 12.72 0.65 -4.52
CA GLY A 201 13.32 1.63 -5.43
C GLY A 201 14.66 2.18 -4.94
N GLU A 202 15.32 1.53 -3.97
CA GLU A 202 16.63 1.95 -3.46
C GLU A 202 17.75 1.60 -4.46
N SER A 203 18.88 2.31 -4.35
CA SER A 203 20.05 2.03 -5.17
C SER A 203 20.74 0.75 -4.69
N VAL A 204 20.62 -0.33 -5.46
CA VAL A 204 21.33 -1.59 -5.21
C VAL A 204 22.42 -1.83 -6.26
N VAL A 205 23.44 -2.61 -5.90
CA VAL A 205 24.44 -3.06 -6.85
C VAL A 205 23.81 -4.12 -7.76
N LEU A 206 23.72 -3.85 -9.06
CA LEU A 206 23.04 -4.76 -10.01
C LEU A 206 23.58 -6.20 -9.99
N LYS A 207 24.87 -6.39 -9.69
CA LYS A 207 25.48 -7.72 -9.56
C LYS A 207 24.78 -8.56 -8.49
N ASP A 208 24.34 -7.93 -7.41
CA ASP A 208 23.78 -8.61 -6.23
C ASP A 208 22.34 -9.06 -6.48
N VAL A 209 21.63 -8.43 -7.41
CA VAL A 209 20.24 -8.77 -7.76
C VAL A 209 20.09 -9.56 -9.06
N ARG A 210 21.14 -9.62 -9.90
CA ARG A 210 21.13 -10.37 -11.17
C ARG A 210 20.85 -11.85 -11.01
N ALA A 211 21.26 -12.45 -9.90
CA ALA A 211 20.98 -13.87 -9.59
C ALA A 211 19.46 -14.16 -9.49
N PHE A 212 18.66 -13.14 -9.18
CA PHE A 212 17.20 -13.21 -9.08
C PHE A 212 16.50 -12.81 -10.38
N SER A 213 17.22 -12.80 -11.52
CA SER A 213 16.70 -12.32 -12.81
C SER A 213 16.22 -10.85 -12.79
N ILE A 214 16.74 -10.05 -11.86
CA ILE A 214 16.50 -8.61 -11.79
C ILE A 214 17.60 -7.90 -12.57
N THR A 215 17.25 -7.31 -13.70
CA THR A 215 18.19 -6.68 -14.64
C THR A 215 18.01 -5.18 -14.77
N GLU A 216 16.87 -4.66 -14.34
CA GLU A 216 16.50 -3.26 -14.47
C GLU A 216 17.24 -2.38 -13.47
N LYS A 217 17.90 -1.34 -13.99
CA LYS A 217 18.44 -0.26 -13.17
C LYS A 217 17.31 0.71 -12.84
N LEU A 218 17.16 1.04 -11.56
CA LEU A 218 16.16 1.98 -11.09
C LEU A 218 16.60 3.41 -11.39
N ASP A 219 15.82 4.09 -12.22
CA ASP A 219 15.95 5.51 -12.52
C ASP A 219 14.56 6.15 -12.72
N LYS A 220 14.52 7.44 -13.06
CA LYS A 220 13.27 8.16 -13.28
C LYS A 220 12.41 7.53 -14.38
N THR A 221 13.03 7.01 -15.44
CA THR A 221 12.31 6.43 -16.59
C THR A 221 11.61 5.12 -16.24
N VAL A 222 12.15 4.37 -15.27
CA VAL A 222 11.60 3.08 -14.82
C VAL A 222 10.52 3.25 -13.74
N ALA A 223 10.47 4.39 -13.05
CA ALA A 223 9.58 4.60 -11.90
C ALA A 223 8.09 4.40 -12.20
N PHE A 224 7.57 4.90 -13.33
CA PHE A 224 6.17 4.66 -13.71
C PHE A 224 5.88 3.21 -14.07
N LYS A 225 6.85 2.50 -14.65
CA LYS A 225 6.74 1.06 -14.88
C LYS A 225 6.70 0.31 -13.56
N MET A 226 7.50 0.70 -12.57
CA MET A 226 7.47 0.13 -11.22
C MET A 226 6.12 0.39 -10.53
N MET A 227 5.58 1.61 -10.65
CA MET A 227 4.27 1.95 -10.10
C MET A 227 3.13 1.11 -10.72
N ARG A 228 3.13 0.97 -12.06
CA ARG A 228 2.17 0.10 -12.75
C ARG A 228 2.34 -1.36 -12.37
N SER A 229 3.59 -1.83 -12.27
CA SER A 229 3.92 -3.19 -11.85
C SER A 229 3.48 -3.49 -10.41
N LEU A 230 3.58 -2.50 -9.51
CA LEU A 230 3.05 -2.59 -8.16
C LEU A 230 1.53 -2.74 -8.16
N ALA A 231 0.80 -1.88 -8.89
CA ALA A 231 -0.65 -1.96 -8.98
C ALA A 231 -1.12 -3.30 -9.56
N GLN A 232 -0.44 -3.81 -10.59
CA GLN A 232 -0.68 -5.13 -11.17
C GLN A 232 -0.38 -6.25 -10.18
N ALA A 233 0.74 -6.20 -9.46
CA ALA A 233 1.07 -7.19 -8.45
C ALA A 233 0.03 -7.23 -7.33
N VAL A 234 -0.44 -6.06 -6.84
CA VAL A 234 -1.51 -5.99 -5.85
C VAL A 234 -2.78 -6.66 -6.36
N HIS A 235 -3.18 -6.40 -7.61
CA HIS A 235 -4.35 -7.04 -8.20
C HIS A 235 -4.19 -8.56 -8.36
N GLU A 236 -3.03 -9.01 -8.86
CA GLU A 236 -2.70 -10.43 -9.05
C GLU A 236 -2.58 -11.22 -7.73
N LEU A 237 -2.23 -10.53 -6.63
CA LEU A 237 -2.25 -11.10 -5.27
C LEU A 237 -3.68 -11.23 -4.70
N GLY A 238 -4.71 -10.86 -5.46
CA GLY A 238 -6.12 -11.06 -5.11
C GLY A 238 -6.81 -9.87 -4.45
N TYR A 239 -6.16 -8.70 -4.40
CA TYR A 239 -6.80 -7.46 -3.94
C TYR A 239 -7.58 -6.80 -5.08
N ALA A 240 -8.59 -5.99 -4.75
CA ALA A 240 -9.39 -5.28 -5.76
C ALA A 240 -8.54 -4.29 -6.59
N GLY A 241 -7.48 -3.74 -6.00
CA GLY A 241 -6.54 -2.85 -6.67
C GLY A 241 -5.75 -2.00 -5.67
N LEU A 242 -5.14 -0.94 -6.18
CA LEU A 242 -4.32 0.01 -5.39
C LEU A 242 -4.94 1.41 -5.44
N VAL A 243 -5.18 2.01 -4.27
CA VAL A 243 -5.61 3.40 -4.12
C VAL A 243 -4.44 4.23 -3.57
N LEU A 244 -4.05 5.26 -4.32
CA LEU A 244 -3.01 6.19 -3.92
C LEU A 244 -3.66 7.49 -3.44
N LEU A 245 -3.47 7.81 -2.16
CA LEU A 245 -3.98 9.03 -1.53
C LEU A 245 -2.82 9.98 -1.29
N PHE A 246 -2.84 11.10 -1.98
CA PHE A 246 -1.85 12.15 -1.84
C PHE A 246 -2.48 13.33 -1.09
N ASP A 247 -1.93 13.69 0.08
CA ASP A 247 -2.41 14.81 0.90
C ASP A 247 -1.36 15.92 0.91
N GLU A 248 -1.76 17.18 0.87
CA GLU A 248 -0.80 18.30 0.99
C GLU A 248 -0.41 18.42 2.48
N GLY A 249 0.82 18.04 2.82
CA GLY A 249 1.32 18.14 4.18
C GLY A 249 1.32 19.60 4.67
N ASP A 250 0.96 19.80 5.94
CA ASP A 250 0.92 21.13 6.57
C ASP A 250 2.27 21.85 6.37
N ARG A 251 2.22 23.10 5.91
CA ARG A 251 3.41 23.94 5.85
C ARG A 251 3.89 24.14 7.28
N MET A 252 5.08 23.64 7.62
CA MET A 252 5.86 24.28 8.67
C MET A 252 5.96 25.75 8.28
N VAL A 253 5.25 26.57 9.05
CA VAL A 253 5.34 28.03 9.00
C VAL A 253 6.81 28.35 9.29
N SER A 254 7.58 28.64 8.25
CA SER A 254 8.88 29.28 8.41
C SER A 254 8.59 30.74 8.79
N ILE A 255 8.36 31.00 10.07
CA ILE A 255 8.57 32.32 10.64
C ILE A 255 10.07 32.46 10.85
N GLY A 256 10.66 33.49 10.21
CA GLY A 256 12.04 33.93 10.43
C GLY A 256 12.89 33.85 9.20
#